data_AF-A0A0M0JZJ4-F1
#
_entry.id   AF-A0A0M0JZJ4-F1
#
_cell.length_a   1.000
_cell.length_b   1.000
_cell.length_c   1.000
_cell.angle_alpha   90.00
_cell.angle_beta   90.00
_cell.angle_gamma   90.00
#
_symmetry.space_group_name_H-M   'P 1'
#
loop_
_entity.id
_entity.type
_entity.pdbx_description
1 polymer ?
#
loop_
_entity_poly.entity_id
_entity_poly.type
_entity_poly.pdbx_seq_one_letter_code
_entity_poly.pdbx_strand_id
1 'polypeptide(L)'
;MAIAVGSKFPSVEVEKASWPPTPFNLADKIAMKKVPGYKKARDDVRNAGIDEVLVYCVNDAAVMEAWAKDQKIAGTNISFFADTTGALTKALDLEMKAAGTMKALGGVRSKRFALYVDNGVIKHVAVSGTPDDGADPSGDAPGANANSSAAGVLAAIKGLK
;
A
#
# COMPACT_ATOMS: atom_id res chain seq x y z
N MET A 1 9.96 -13.90 -4.63
CA MET A 1 10.31 -14.10 -3.21
C MET A 1 9.10 -13.66 -2.43
N ALA A 2 8.54 -14.49 -1.54
CA ALA A 2 7.39 -14.08 -0.74
C ALA A 2 7.78 -12.89 0.15
N ILE A 3 6.90 -11.90 0.26
CA ILE A 3 7.09 -10.78 1.17
C ILE A 3 7.25 -11.29 2.61
N ALA A 4 8.27 -10.80 3.31
CA ALA A 4 8.58 -11.22 4.67
C ALA A 4 9.11 -10.06 5.51
N VAL A 5 8.85 -10.12 6.82
CA VAL A 5 9.47 -9.22 7.80
C VAL A 5 10.99 -9.41 7.77
N GLY A 6 11.72 -8.30 7.78
CA GLY A 6 13.19 -8.25 7.66
C GLY A 6 13.69 -8.10 6.22
N SER A 7 12.85 -8.35 5.21
CA SER A 7 13.21 -8.14 3.81
C SER A 7 13.23 -6.65 3.45
N LYS A 8 14.06 -6.28 2.46
CA LYS A 8 14.03 -4.94 1.87
C LYS A 8 12.76 -4.77 1.03
N PHE A 9 12.19 -3.58 1.05
CA PHE A 9 11.13 -3.21 0.12
C PHE A 9 11.68 -3.24 -1.32
N PRO A 10 10.97 -3.84 -2.28
CA PRO A 10 11.47 -4.00 -3.64
C PRO A 10 11.62 -2.65 -4.33
N SER A 11 12.72 -2.50 -5.08
CA SER A 11 12.97 -1.34 -5.93
C SER A 11 12.35 -1.60 -7.30
N VAL A 12 11.11 -1.15 -7.48
CA VAL A 12 10.32 -1.32 -8.70
C VAL A 12 9.62 -0.01 -9.01
N GLU A 13 9.62 0.37 -10.29
CA GLU A 13 8.90 1.56 -10.75
C GLU A 13 7.40 1.31 -10.80
N VAL A 14 6.67 2.26 -10.23
CA VAL A 14 5.24 2.48 -10.38
C VAL A 14 5.04 3.86 -11.01
N GLU A 15 3.81 4.35 -11.07
CA GLU A 15 3.49 5.68 -11.57
C GLU A 15 2.90 6.55 -10.45
N LYS A 16 3.19 7.85 -10.46
CA LYS A 16 2.45 8.81 -9.62
C LYS A 16 0.98 8.83 -10.05
N ALA A 17 0.07 9.07 -9.10
CA ALA A 17 -1.34 9.33 -9.37
C ALA A 17 -1.55 10.71 -10.04
N SER A 18 -1.07 10.85 -11.27
CA SER A 18 -1.16 12.06 -12.10
C SER A 18 -1.17 11.69 -13.57
N TRP A 19 -1.95 12.39 -14.38
CA TRP A 19 -1.91 12.27 -15.83
C TRP A 19 -1.19 13.47 -16.49
N PRO A 20 -0.21 13.25 -17.40
CA PRO A 20 0.28 11.96 -17.88
C PRO A 20 1.07 11.18 -16.81
N PRO A 21 1.12 9.84 -16.91
CA PRO A 21 1.78 8.99 -15.93
C PRO A 21 3.26 9.34 -15.84
N THR A 22 3.74 9.52 -14.61
CA THR A 22 5.15 9.81 -14.34
C THR A 22 5.75 8.65 -13.53
N PRO A 23 6.80 7.97 -14.03
CA PRO A 23 7.47 6.90 -13.31
C PRO A 23 7.98 7.37 -11.94
N PHE A 24 7.89 6.49 -10.95
CA PHE A 24 8.35 6.73 -9.60
C PHE A 24 8.66 5.41 -8.89
N ASN A 25 9.78 5.35 -8.17
CA ASN A 25 10.14 4.18 -7.37
C ASN A 25 9.76 4.41 -5.90
N LEU A 26 8.84 3.61 -5.37
CA LEU A 26 8.43 3.74 -3.96
C LEU A 26 9.59 3.50 -2.99
N ALA A 27 10.54 2.63 -3.35
CA ALA A 27 11.70 2.35 -2.50
C ALA A 27 12.54 3.61 -2.24
N ASP A 28 12.62 4.53 -3.20
CA ASP A 28 13.34 5.79 -3.03
C ASP A 28 12.69 6.66 -1.95
N LYS A 29 11.35 6.68 -1.90
CA LYS A 29 10.59 7.41 -0.89
C LYS A 29 10.74 6.78 0.50
N ILE A 30 10.70 5.45 0.55
CA ILE A 30 10.74 4.68 1.81
C ILE A 30 12.15 4.63 2.41
N ALA A 31 13.21 4.68 1.58
CA ALA A 31 14.59 4.66 2.03
C ALA A 31 15.10 6.03 2.53
N MET A 32 14.41 7.13 2.21
CA MET A 32 14.84 8.48 2.57
C MET A 32 14.60 8.79 4.05
N LYS A 33 15.68 8.89 4.82
CA LYS A 33 15.71 9.08 6.29
C LYS A 33 15.25 10.44 6.84
N LYS A 34 14.56 11.27 6.04
CA LYS A 34 13.95 12.61 6.32
C LYS A 34 14.24 13.56 5.16
N VAL A 35 13.19 14.07 4.52
CA VAL A 35 13.27 15.35 3.81
C VAL A 35 12.87 16.45 4.81
N PRO A 36 13.72 17.43 5.12
CA PRO A 36 13.34 18.56 5.96
C PRO A 36 12.25 19.37 5.26
N GLY A 37 11.08 19.46 5.88
CA GLY A 37 10.07 20.46 5.53
C GLY A 37 8.88 19.95 4.73
N TYR A 38 8.01 19.15 5.34
CA TYR A 38 6.58 19.17 5.05
C TYR A 38 5.81 19.07 6.37
N LYS A 39 5.32 20.22 6.84
CA LYS A 39 4.70 20.39 8.16
C LYS A 39 3.33 21.04 7.98
N LYS A 40 2.35 20.30 7.46
CA LYS A 40 0.92 20.56 7.69
C LYS A 40 0.07 19.33 7.30
N ALA A 41 -0.99 19.09 8.07
CA ALA A 41 -1.87 17.90 8.14
C ALA A 41 -1.22 16.67 8.82
N ARG A 42 -1.36 16.59 10.15
CA ARG A 42 -0.32 15.93 10.96
C ARG A 42 -0.76 15.23 12.23
N ASP A 43 -2.04 14.94 12.46
CA ASP A 43 -2.45 14.74 13.87
C ASP A 43 -2.70 13.28 14.31
N ASP A 44 -3.07 12.33 13.44
CA ASP A 44 -3.31 10.95 13.90
C ASP A 44 -2.19 9.96 13.52
N VAL A 45 -1.74 9.99 12.27
CA VAL A 45 -0.72 9.06 11.74
C VAL A 45 0.68 9.37 12.26
N ARG A 46 1.01 10.66 12.46
CA ARG A 46 2.31 11.07 13.00
C ARG A 46 2.43 10.82 14.50
N ASN A 47 1.34 10.91 15.27
CA ASN A 47 1.37 10.52 16.68
C ASN A 47 1.76 9.03 16.83
N ALA A 48 1.51 8.24 15.80
CA ALA A 48 2.01 6.89 15.67
C ALA A 48 3.41 6.78 15.03
N GLY A 49 4.20 7.84 14.89
CA GLY A 49 5.58 7.79 14.37
C GLY A 49 5.70 7.41 12.90
N ILE A 50 4.61 7.46 12.14
CA ILE A 50 4.60 7.19 10.69
C ILE A 50 4.82 8.52 9.96
N ASP A 51 5.82 8.56 9.08
CA ASP A 51 6.12 9.74 8.27
C ASP A 51 5.10 9.92 7.13
N GLU A 52 4.77 8.84 6.42
CA GLU A 52 3.89 8.87 5.25
C GLU A 52 3.07 7.59 5.08
N VAL A 53 1.87 7.71 4.50
CA VAL A 53 1.05 6.58 4.07
C VAL A 53 1.04 6.54 2.54
N LEU A 54 1.47 5.41 1.98
CA LEU A 54 1.48 5.20 0.54
C LEU A 54 0.35 4.24 0.19
N VAL A 55 -0.57 4.67 -0.66
CA VAL A 55 -1.62 3.84 -1.24
C VAL A 55 -1.25 3.55 -2.67
N TYR A 56 -1.24 2.28 -3.06
CA TYR A 56 -1.11 1.93 -4.46
C TYR A 56 -2.09 0.81 -4.84
N CYS A 57 -2.42 0.75 -6.12
CA CYS A 57 -3.30 -0.27 -6.67
C CYS A 57 -2.86 -0.64 -8.09
N VAL A 58 -3.19 -1.86 -8.52
CA VAL A 58 -3.08 -2.26 -9.93
C VAL A 58 -4.22 -1.58 -10.70
N ASN A 59 -3.96 -0.35 -11.09
CA ASN A 59 -4.86 0.54 -11.83
C ASN A 59 -4.04 1.63 -12.53
N ASP A 60 -4.62 2.32 -13.50
CA ASP A 60 -3.91 3.39 -14.21
C ASP A 60 -3.80 4.69 -13.39
N ALA A 61 -2.84 5.54 -13.77
CA ALA A 61 -2.56 6.80 -13.09
C ALA A 61 -3.73 7.79 -13.09
N ALA A 62 -4.58 7.79 -14.13
CA ALA A 62 -5.71 8.73 -14.21
C ALA A 62 -6.82 8.33 -13.21
N VAL A 63 -7.10 7.03 -13.07
CA VAL A 63 -8.05 6.53 -12.05
C VAL A 63 -7.50 6.77 -10.66
N MET A 64 -6.21 6.53 -10.42
CA MET A 64 -5.59 6.80 -9.12
C MET A 64 -5.61 8.30 -8.77
N GLU A 65 -5.42 9.19 -9.75
CA GLU A 65 -5.54 10.65 -9.58
C GLU A 65 -6.97 11.04 -9.19
N ALA A 66 -7.96 10.53 -9.92
CA ALA A 66 -9.38 10.80 -9.64
C ALA A 66 -9.77 10.29 -8.24
N TRP A 67 -9.32 9.09 -7.85
CA TRP A 67 -9.60 8.52 -6.55
C TRP A 67 -8.95 9.33 -5.42
N ALA A 68 -7.71 9.76 -5.58
CA ALA A 68 -7.06 10.65 -4.61
C ALA A 68 -7.83 11.96 -4.40
N LYS A 69 -8.34 12.57 -5.48
CA LYS A 69 -9.17 13.78 -5.41
C LYS A 69 -10.49 13.53 -4.69
N ASP A 70 -11.17 12.43 -4.99
CA ASP A 70 -12.42 12.03 -4.34
C ASP A 70 -12.25 11.82 -2.83
N GLN A 71 -11.13 11.20 -2.41
CA GLN A 71 -10.78 11.00 -1.01
C GLN A 71 -10.29 12.28 -0.30
N LYS A 72 -10.20 13.41 -1.01
CA LYS A 72 -9.83 14.74 -0.47
C LYS A 72 -8.50 14.72 0.30
N ILE A 73 -7.54 13.93 -0.16
CA ILE A 73 -6.24 13.75 0.52
C ILE A 73 -5.26 14.92 0.31
N ALA A 74 -5.65 15.94 -0.46
CA ALA A 74 -4.80 17.09 -0.75
C ALA A 74 -4.33 17.76 0.54
N GLY A 75 -3.02 17.91 0.69
CA GLY A 75 -2.38 18.48 1.88
C GLY A 75 -2.20 17.51 3.04
N THR A 76 -2.61 16.24 2.94
CA THR A 76 -2.32 15.17 3.92
C THR A 76 -0.95 14.53 3.68
N ASN A 77 -0.55 13.61 4.57
CA ASN A 77 0.63 12.74 4.38
C ASN A 77 0.30 11.42 3.66
N ILE A 78 -0.79 11.39 2.87
CA ILE A 78 -1.21 10.24 2.09
C ILE A 78 -0.91 10.51 0.62
N SER A 79 -0.18 9.61 -0.03
CA SER A 79 0.13 9.67 -1.46
C SER A 79 -0.42 8.44 -2.18
N PHE A 80 -0.98 8.64 -3.37
CA PHE A 80 -1.50 7.56 -4.22
C PHE A 80 -0.55 7.29 -5.39
N PHE A 81 -0.43 6.02 -5.77
CA PHE A 81 0.40 5.54 -6.88
C PHE A 81 -0.32 4.48 -7.70
N ALA A 82 0.00 4.40 -8.98
CA ALA A 82 -0.54 3.45 -9.94
C ALA A 82 0.50 2.37 -10.26
N ASP A 83 0.19 1.11 -9.96
CA ASP A 83 0.96 -0.07 -10.38
C ASP A 83 0.33 -0.66 -11.64
N THR A 84 0.26 0.13 -12.71
CA THR A 84 -0.50 -0.18 -13.94
C THR A 84 -0.16 -1.55 -14.54
N THR A 85 1.10 -1.98 -14.44
CA THR A 85 1.57 -3.27 -14.97
C THR A 85 1.49 -4.43 -13.95
N GLY A 86 1.22 -4.13 -12.68
CA GLY A 86 1.29 -5.10 -11.59
C GLY A 86 2.72 -5.50 -11.20
N ALA A 87 3.74 -4.78 -11.67
CA ALA A 87 5.15 -5.12 -11.43
C ALA A 87 5.50 -5.10 -9.95
N LEU A 88 5.04 -4.10 -9.21
CA LEU A 88 5.27 -4.02 -7.77
C LEU A 88 4.51 -5.12 -7.03
N THR A 89 3.23 -5.31 -7.39
CA THR A 89 2.38 -6.38 -6.84
C THR A 89 3.00 -7.76 -7.01
N LYS A 90 3.57 -8.04 -8.18
CA LYS A 90 4.30 -9.28 -8.47
C LYS A 90 5.60 -9.39 -7.70
N ALA A 91 6.36 -8.31 -7.58
CA ALA A 91 7.61 -8.29 -6.81
C ALA A 91 7.40 -8.59 -5.33
N LEU A 92 6.23 -8.22 -4.79
CA LEU A 92 5.81 -8.52 -3.42
C LEU A 92 5.11 -9.89 -3.27
N ASP A 93 4.87 -10.62 -4.36
CA ASP A 93 4.10 -11.87 -4.38
C ASP A 93 2.66 -11.69 -3.82
N LEU A 94 2.04 -10.54 -4.13
CA LEU A 94 0.71 -10.15 -3.66
C LEU A 94 -0.36 -10.21 -4.76
N GLU A 95 -0.07 -10.92 -5.85
CA GLU A 95 -1.05 -11.14 -6.92
C GLU A 95 -2.27 -11.92 -6.39
N MET A 96 -3.46 -11.40 -6.68
CA MET A 96 -4.71 -12.05 -6.37
C MET A 96 -4.99 -13.16 -7.38
N LYS A 97 -4.93 -14.41 -6.91
CA LYS A 97 -5.10 -15.64 -7.74
C LYS A 97 -6.53 -16.21 -7.68
N ALA A 98 -7.48 -15.50 -7.05
CA ALA A 98 -8.84 -15.98 -6.90
C ALA A 98 -9.52 -16.19 -8.27
N ALA A 99 -10.16 -17.35 -8.43
CA ALA A 99 -10.91 -17.67 -9.64
C ALA A 99 -12.01 -16.63 -9.87
N GLY A 100 -12.14 -16.15 -11.12
CA GLY A 100 -13.11 -15.11 -11.48
C GLY A 100 -12.60 -13.67 -11.41
N THR A 101 -11.45 -13.40 -10.77
CA THR A 101 -10.81 -12.06 -10.77
C THR A 101 -10.65 -11.53 -12.17
N MET A 102 -10.10 -12.35 -13.08
CA MET A 102 -9.92 -11.98 -14.48
C MET A 102 -11.26 -11.70 -15.20
N LYS A 103 -12.30 -12.49 -14.89
CA LYS A 103 -13.64 -12.32 -15.47
C LYS A 103 -14.31 -11.02 -15.02
N ALA A 104 -14.14 -10.63 -13.75
CA ALA A 104 -14.79 -9.46 -13.18
C ALA A 104 -14.01 -8.16 -13.40
N LEU A 105 -12.68 -8.22 -13.40
CA LEU A 105 -11.81 -7.03 -13.28
C LEU A 105 -10.86 -6.83 -14.47
N GLY A 106 -10.85 -7.76 -15.43
CA GLY A 106 -10.14 -7.60 -16.71
C GLY A 106 -8.61 -7.73 -16.63
N GLY A 107 -8.05 -8.09 -15.48
CA GLY A 107 -6.60 -8.24 -15.30
C GLY A 107 -6.21 -8.77 -13.92
N VAL A 108 -4.91 -8.94 -13.71
CA VAL A 108 -4.32 -9.22 -12.39
C VAL A 108 -4.61 -8.04 -11.47
N ARG A 109 -4.90 -8.32 -10.20
CA ARG A 109 -5.05 -7.31 -9.15
C ARG A 109 -4.20 -7.70 -7.95
N SER A 110 -3.95 -6.75 -7.07
CA SER A 110 -3.34 -7.03 -5.77
C SER A 110 -4.39 -7.60 -4.81
N LYS A 111 -3.96 -8.51 -3.93
CA LYS A 111 -4.66 -8.77 -2.66
C LYS A 111 -4.75 -7.47 -1.85
N ARG A 112 -5.66 -7.39 -0.88
CA ARG A 112 -5.62 -6.34 0.16
C ARG A 112 -4.53 -6.67 1.17
N PHE A 113 -3.73 -5.68 1.53
CA PHE A 113 -2.66 -5.83 2.49
C PHE A 113 -2.22 -4.46 3.04
N ALA A 114 -1.41 -4.48 4.09
CA ALA A 114 -0.71 -3.33 4.61
C ALA A 114 0.68 -3.74 5.10
N LEU A 115 1.65 -2.85 4.86
CA LEU A 115 3.04 -3.03 5.27
C LEU A 115 3.44 -1.88 6.18
N TYR A 116 4.16 -2.20 7.24
CA TYR A 116 4.96 -1.21 7.95
C TYR A 116 6.40 -1.37 7.49
N VAL A 117 6.97 -0.30 6.94
CA VAL A 117 8.34 -0.30 6.42
C VAL A 117 9.09 0.82 7.10
N ASP A 118 10.23 0.48 7.70
CA ASP A 118 11.12 1.42 8.37
C ASP A 118 12.50 1.35 7.70
N ASN A 119 12.98 2.49 7.20
CA ASN A 119 14.27 2.63 6.51
C ASN A 119 14.45 1.59 5.37
N GLY A 120 13.41 1.40 4.56
CA GLY A 120 13.41 0.43 3.46
C GLY A 120 13.34 -1.04 3.88
N VAL A 121 13.21 -1.34 5.18
CA VAL A 121 13.09 -2.71 5.69
C VAL A 121 11.67 -2.95 6.20
N ILE A 122 11.05 -4.04 5.74
CA ILE A 122 9.69 -4.42 6.12
C ILE A 122 9.72 -4.89 7.58
N LYS A 123 8.93 -4.25 8.45
CA LYS A 123 8.82 -4.55 9.88
C LYS A 123 7.52 -5.25 10.24
N HIS A 124 6.47 -5.05 9.45
CA HIS A 124 5.19 -5.73 9.61
C HIS A 124 4.57 -6.02 8.24
N VAL A 125 3.90 -7.16 8.14
CA VAL A 125 3.16 -7.61 6.96
C VAL A 125 1.77 -8.07 7.43
N ALA A 126 0.73 -7.44 6.92
CA ALA A 126 -0.66 -7.86 7.11
C ALA A 126 -1.29 -8.06 5.74
N VAL A 127 -1.67 -9.30 5.40
CA VAL A 127 -2.27 -9.64 4.10
C VAL A 127 -3.65 -10.23 4.35
N SER A 128 -4.65 -9.83 3.56
CA SER A 128 -5.99 -10.42 3.56
C SER A 128 -6.01 -11.72 2.74
N GLY A 129 -6.93 -12.62 3.06
CA GLY A 129 -7.04 -13.97 2.47
C GLY A 129 -6.25 -15.04 3.23
N THR A 130 -5.93 -14.80 4.49
CA THR A 130 -5.45 -15.83 5.44
C THR A 130 -6.60 -16.73 5.90
N PRO A 131 -6.32 -17.96 6.40
CA PRO A 131 -7.37 -18.79 6.98
C PRO A 131 -8.16 -18.09 8.10
N ASP A 132 -7.52 -17.15 8.80
CA ASP A 132 -8.09 -16.41 9.93
C ASP A 132 -8.94 -15.19 9.52
N ASP A 133 -9.00 -14.83 8.24
CA ASP A 133 -9.75 -13.68 7.72
C ASP A 133 -10.82 -14.06 6.67
N GLY A 134 -11.29 -15.30 6.71
CA GLY A 134 -12.36 -15.80 5.84
C GLY A 134 -11.89 -16.21 4.44
N ALA A 135 -10.57 -16.28 4.22
CA ALA A 135 -9.96 -16.62 2.93
C ALA A 135 -10.41 -15.69 1.78
N ASP A 136 -10.76 -14.44 2.11
CA ASP A 136 -11.14 -13.41 1.14
C ASP A 136 -9.92 -12.51 0.83
N PRO A 137 -9.22 -12.71 -0.29
CA PRO A 137 -8.05 -11.92 -0.65
C PRO A 137 -8.38 -10.45 -1.00
N SER A 138 -9.63 -10.10 -1.30
CA SER A 138 -10.01 -8.69 -1.47
C SER A 138 -10.27 -8.00 -0.13
N GLY A 139 -10.56 -8.80 0.91
CA GLY A 139 -10.82 -8.35 2.27
C GLY A 139 -12.14 -7.59 2.41
N ASP A 140 -13.10 -7.80 1.52
CA ASP A 140 -14.36 -7.07 1.46
C ASP A 140 -15.46 -7.70 2.33
N ALA A 141 -15.34 -9.00 2.61
CA ALA A 141 -16.21 -9.66 3.57
C ALA A 141 -16.07 -9.00 4.97
N PRO A 142 -17.16 -8.97 5.77
CA PRO A 142 -17.11 -8.41 7.12
C PRO A 142 -15.98 -9.04 7.95
N GLY A 143 -15.04 -8.22 8.40
CA GLY A 143 -13.88 -8.65 9.20
C GLY A 143 -12.66 -9.12 8.39
N ALA A 144 -12.76 -9.33 7.08
CA ALA A 144 -11.67 -9.84 6.24
C ALA A 144 -10.52 -8.85 5.99
N ASN A 145 -10.65 -7.61 6.47
CA ASN A 145 -9.63 -6.57 6.46
C ASN A 145 -9.17 -6.17 7.86
N ALA A 146 -9.55 -6.89 8.92
CA ALA A 146 -9.26 -6.47 10.29
C ALA A 146 -7.76 -6.24 10.52
N ASN A 147 -6.90 -7.12 9.99
CA ASN A 147 -5.44 -7.04 10.08
C ASN A 147 -4.82 -5.96 9.18
N SER A 148 -5.38 -5.72 8.00
CA SER A 148 -4.87 -4.79 6.97
C SER A 148 -5.52 -3.40 7.02
N SER A 149 -6.52 -3.22 7.88
CA SER A 149 -7.14 -1.92 8.18
C SER A 149 -6.16 -0.99 8.89
N ALA A 150 -6.39 0.33 8.79
CA ALA A 150 -5.58 1.32 9.51
C ALA A 150 -5.56 1.05 11.03
N ALA A 151 -6.69 0.66 11.62
CA ALA A 151 -6.79 0.32 13.03
C ALA A 151 -5.97 -0.94 13.39
N GLY A 152 -6.07 -2.00 12.58
CA GLY A 152 -5.31 -3.24 12.77
C GLY A 152 -3.81 -3.01 12.67
N VAL A 153 -3.36 -2.27 11.66
CA VAL A 153 -1.95 -1.93 11.47
C VAL A 153 -1.44 -1.08 12.62
N LEU A 154 -2.17 -0.02 13.01
CA LEU A 154 -1.77 0.84 14.12
C LEU A 154 -1.69 0.07 15.45
N ALA A 155 -2.56 -0.92 15.67
CA ALA A 155 -2.48 -1.79 16.83
C ALA A 155 -1.22 -2.68 16.78
N ALA A 156 -0.94 -3.29 15.62
CA ALA A 156 0.19 -4.19 15.44
C ALA A 156 1.56 -3.50 15.56
N ILE A 157 1.69 -2.26 15.09
CA ILE A 157 2.98 -1.55 15.09
C ILE A 157 3.30 -0.83 16.42
N LYS A 158 2.36 -0.75 17.36
CA LYS A 158 2.58 -0.07 18.66
C LYS A 158 3.77 -0.64 19.44
N GLY A 159 4.07 -1.93 19.29
CA GLY A 159 5.18 -2.62 19.96
C GLY A 159 6.42 -2.85 19.10
N LEU A 160 6.43 -2.38 17.84
CA LEU A 160 7.56 -2.54 16.90
C LEU A 160 8.48 -1.31 16.84
N LYS A 161 8.16 -0.27 17.63
CA LYS A 161 8.90 0.99 17.70
C LYS A 161 10.00 0.95 18.75
#